data_AF-A0A7M1AVJ0-F1
#
_entry.id   AF-A0A7M1AVJ0-F1
#
_cell.length_a   1.000
_cell.length_b   1.000
_cell.length_c   1.000
_cell.angle_alpha   90.00
_cell.angle_beta   90.00
_cell.angle_gamma   90.00
#
_symmetry.space_group_name_H-M   'P 1'
#
loop_
_entity.id
_entity.type
_entity.pdbx_description
1 polymer ?
#
loop_
_entity_poly.entity_id
_entity_poly.type
_entity_poly.pdbx_seq_one_letter_code
_entity_poly.pdbx_strand_id
1 'polypeptide(L)'
;MKVNKFELKRLLESHFDKDLVQDKYELKDIDAKNLLTNTRFDLAFKVLYLEMIDRDVKFAKEIYTEHIRAFSLGKFTEPGNADKNSLDRFIEDFHNIFEDIKCNGFDSSKTVIPLSKNGSIANGAHRVASAIYLNKKLKCVNINTADHIYDYKFFYSRNVPDEALDIAATKFVEYADNIHVAFVWPTAQGYDKEIEEIIPNIVYRKEIKLTPNGAHNLLSQIYYGEKWLGSVENDFKGSQGKLLECFKSFEPVRVIAFQADSLDEVLRIKDKIRDVFNVGKHSIHITDTKEEAIRVVNMVFNNNSIHFLNNAKPNKYLDTHTNLTKFKDFMVQNKLNVENIVLNNSVILSVYGLRESGDIDYFVDDKKELKYNNDELEYYNNKKLELIYNPKNYFYFNDLKFISFTQLYKMKKNRAEEQDKSDCKMMEVLMENKGFKTFINKWKQSLYYGKIKIKAILIKFLTDIRLYELTKKIYKAIKK
;
A
#
# COMPACT_ATOMS: atom_id res chain seq x y z
N MET A 1 34.55 -7.96 -13.87
CA MET A 1 35.21 -8.16 -15.18
C MET A 1 35.39 -6.79 -15.83
N LYS A 2 36.54 -6.49 -16.44
CA LYS A 2 36.76 -5.21 -17.14
C LYS A 2 36.61 -5.39 -18.66
N VAL A 3 35.92 -4.46 -19.31
CA VAL A 3 35.62 -4.47 -20.74
C VAL A 3 36.13 -3.19 -21.37
N ASN A 4 36.60 -3.24 -22.60
CA ASN A 4 37.06 -2.03 -23.28
C ASN A 4 35.87 -1.20 -23.82
N LYS A 5 36.10 0.09 -24.05
CA LYS A 5 35.09 1.02 -24.59
C LYS A 5 34.48 0.55 -25.91
N PHE A 6 35.26 -0.01 -26.84
CA PHE A 6 34.78 -0.42 -28.16
C PHE A 6 33.80 -1.60 -28.08
N GLU A 7 34.08 -2.56 -27.21
CA GLU A 7 33.20 -3.68 -26.92
C GLU A 7 31.93 -3.19 -26.22
N LEU A 8 32.06 -2.28 -25.25
CA LEU A 8 30.92 -1.72 -24.53
C LEU A 8 29.94 -0.95 -25.44
N LYS A 9 30.46 -0.23 -26.44
CA LYS A 9 29.63 0.44 -27.48
C LYS A 9 28.73 -0.52 -28.26
N ARG A 10 29.06 -1.81 -28.33
CA ARG A 10 28.23 -2.83 -28.98
C ARG A 10 27.13 -3.37 -28.08
N LEU A 11 27.28 -3.20 -26.76
CA LEU A 11 26.36 -3.73 -25.73
C LEU A 11 25.38 -2.68 -25.21
N LEU A 12 25.60 -1.41 -25.54
CA LEU A 12 24.81 -0.25 -25.11
C LEU A 12 24.18 0.47 -26.31
N GLU A 13 23.12 1.24 -26.07
CA GLU A 13 22.51 2.07 -27.10
C GLU A 13 23.45 3.23 -27.52
N SER A 14 23.49 3.53 -28.83
CA SER A 14 24.47 4.45 -29.42
C SER A 14 24.43 5.88 -28.91
N HIS A 15 23.33 6.33 -28.31
CA HIS A 15 23.22 7.66 -27.73
C HIS A 15 24.10 7.84 -26.48
N PHE A 16 24.57 6.75 -25.85
CA PHE A 16 25.51 6.79 -24.73
C PHE A 16 26.98 6.86 -25.14
N ASP A 17 27.31 6.86 -26.44
CA ASP A 17 28.70 6.85 -26.92
C ASP A 17 29.56 7.99 -26.36
N LYS A 18 28.96 9.14 -26.13
CA LYS A 18 29.61 10.35 -25.57
C LYS A 18 29.84 10.24 -24.06
N ASP A 19 29.03 9.43 -23.37
CA ASP A 19 29.11 9.21 -21.93
C ASP A 19 30.18 8.16 -21.57
N LEU A 20 30.75 7.50 -22.58
CA LEU A 20 31.85 6.55 -22.43
C LEU A 20 33.21 7.28 -22.44
N VAL A 21 33.58 7.94 -21.34
CA VAL A 21 34.81 8.75 -21.21
C VAL A 21 36.09 7.98 -20.83
N GLN A 22 35.96 6.77 -20.32
CA GLN A 22 37.08 5.88 -19.92
C GLN A 22 37.40 4.84 -21.00
N ASP A 23 38.63 4.29 -20.98
CA ASP A 23 39.06 3.22 -21.90
C ASP A 23 38.55 1.84 -21.50
N LYS A 24 38.37 1.61 -20.21
CA LYS A 24 37.92 0.34 -19.63
C LYS A 24 36.85 0.57 -18.58
N TYR A 25 35.82 -0.26 -18.59
CA TYR A 25 34.69 -0.23 -17.66
C TYR A 25 34.62 -1.52 -16.86
N GLU A 26 34.20 -1.42 -15.61
CA GLU A 26 33.88 -2.57 -14.78
C GLU A 26 32.42 -2.98 -14.97
N LEU A 27 32.21 -4.26 -15.32
CA LEU A 27 30.88 -4.87 -15.24
C LEU A 27 30.68 -5.50 -13.87
N LYS A 28 29.50 -5.25 -13.30
CA LYS A 28 29.06 -5.76 -12.00
C LYS A 28 27.80 -6.59 -12.17
N ASP A 29 27.71 -7.70 -11.45
CA ASP A 29 26.46 -8.43 -11.27
C ASP A 29 25.69 -7.83 -10.11
N ILE A 30 24.53 -7.26 -10.40
CA ILE A 30 23.69 -6.58 -9.42
C ILE A 30 22.37 -7.33 -9.33
N ASP A 31 21.88 -7.56 -8.11
CA ASP A 31 20.51 -8.05 -7.91
C ASP A 31 19.53 -7.00 -8.45
N ALA A 32 18.60 -7.40 -9.33
CA ALA A 32 17.70 -6.45 -9.96
C ALA A 32 16.86 -5.66 -8.95
N LYS A 33 16.56 -6.24 -7.77
CA LYS A 33 15.85 -5.52 -6.69
C LYS A 33 16.65 -4.33 -6.15
N ASN A 34 17.98 -4.41 -6.14
CA ASN A 34 18.84 -3.30 -5.70
C ASN A 34 18.80 -2.11 -6.69
N LEU A 35 18.26 -2.30 -7.89
CA LEU A 35 18.06 -1.24 -8.87
C LEU A 35 16.67 -0.57 -8.74
N LEU A 36 15.77 -1.11 -7.91
CA LEU A 36 14.50 -0.49 -7.54
C LEU A 36 14.75 0.61 -6.50
N THR A 37 15.05 1.81 -6.98
CA THR A 37 15.39 2.98 -6.15
C THR A 37 14.31 4.04 -6.17
N ASN A 38 14.32 4.96 -5.21
CA ASN A 38 13.38 6.09 -5.11
C ASN A 38 13.34 6.97 -6.37
N THR A 39 14.43 7.02 -7.14
CA THR A 39 14.50 7.75 -8.42
C THR A 39 13.84 7.00 -9.59
N ARG A 40 13.48 5.74 -9.40
CA ARG A 40 12.99 4.80 -10.43
C ARG A 40 11.64 4.19 -10.05
N PHE A 41 10.74 5.04 -9.57
CA PHE A 41 9.35 4.67 -9.24
C PHE A 41 8.61 4.05 -10.44
N ASP A 42 9.00 4.41 -11.66
CA ASP A 42 8.51 3.86 -12.92
C ASP A 42 8.60 2.33 -13.05
N LEU A 43 9.53 1.69 -12.33
CA LEU A 43 9.70 0.24 -12.35
C LEU A 43 8.53 -0.48 -11.67
N ALA A 44 7.91 0.13 -10.65
CA ALA A 44 6.81 -0.51 -9.94
C ALA A 44 5.56 -0.68 -10.83
N PHE A 45 5.29 0.26 -11.74
CA PHE A 45 4.25 0.10 -12.76
C PHE A 45 4.50 -1.10 -13.69
N LYS A 46 5.76 -1.30 -14.07
CA LYS A 46 6.18 -2.38 -14.97
C LYS A 46 6.10 -3.73 -14.27
N VAL A 47 6.55 -3.80 -13.01
CA VAL A 47 6.45 -5.01 -12.19
C VAL A 47 4.99 -5.38 -11.97
N LEU A 48 4.12 -4.42 -11.61
CA LEU A 48 2.67 -4.65 -11.52
C LEU A 48 2.09 -5.25 -12.80
N TYR A 49 2.47 -4.71 -13.97
CA TYR A 49 2.02 -5.23 -15.25
C TYR A 49 2.42 -6.70 -15.45
N LEU A 50 3.68 -7.05 -15.13
CA LEU A 50 4.19 -8.42 -15.25
C LEU A 50 3.52 -9.39 -14.26
N GLU A 51 3.21 -8.98 -13.03
CA GLU A 51 2.49 -9.83 -12.08
C GLU A 51 1.10 -10.23 -12.58
N MET A 52 0.52 -9.40 -13.44
CA MET A 52 -0.84 -9.55 -13.94
C MET A 52 -0.88 -10.05 -15.40
N ILE A 53 0.26 -10.24 -16.06
CA ILE A 53 0.31 -10.51 -17.50
C ILE A 53 -0.39 -11.83 -17.88
N ASP A 54 -0.26 -12.84 -17.01
CA ASP A 54 -0.90 -14.15 -17.18
C ASP A 54 -2.33 -14.20 -16.61
N ARG A 55 -2.84 -13.04 -16.16
CA ARG A 55 -4.18 -12.89 -15.58
C ARG A 55 -5.04 -12.06 -16.52
N ASP A 56 -6.26 -12.52 -16.80
CA ASP A 56 -7.24 -11.76 -17.61
C ASP A 56 -7.86 -10.61 -16.79
N VAL A 57 -7.01 -9.63 -16.46
CA VAL A 57 -7.36 -8.40 -15.74
C VAL A 57 -6.94 -7.16 -16.53
N LYS A 58 -7.88 -6.24 -16.71
CA LYS A 58 -7.74 -5.01 -17.50
C LYS A 58 -6.98 -3.94 -16.76
N PHE A 59 -7.18 -3.83 -15.44
CA PHE A 59 -6.64 -2.70 -14.65
C PHE A 59 -5.11 -2.59 -14.77
N ALA A 60 -4.38 -3.71 -14.81
CA ALA A 60 -2.93 -3.68 -14.92
C ALA A 60 -2.45 -3.06 -16.25
N LYS A 61 -3.15 -3.36 -17.36
CA LYS A 61 -2.91 -2.72 -18.66
C LYS A 61 -3.26 -1.23 -18.63
N GLU A 62 -4.34 -0.85 -17.96
CA GLU A 62 -4.72 0.56 -17.78
C GLU A 62 -3.64 1.35 -17.00
N ILE A 63 -3.13 0.79 -15.91
CA ILE A 63 -2.08 1.39 -15.09
C ILE A 63 -0.75 1.49 -15.88
N TYR A 64 -0.39 0.46 -16.64
CA TYR A 64 0.77 0.51 -17.53
C TYR A 64 0.61 1.57 -18.64
N THR A 65 -0.62 1.71 -19.17
CA THR A 65 -0.96 2.72 -20.18
C THR A 65 -0.76 4.14 -19.64
N GLU A 66 -1.23 4.43 -18.43
CA GLU A 66 -1.02 5.72 -17.77
C GLU A 66 0.47 6.01 -17.55
N HIS A 67 1.24 4.99 -17.18
CA HIS A 67 2.69 5.09 -17.10
C HIS A 67 3.31 5.48 -18.45
N ILE A 68 2.99 4.80 -19.56
CA ILE A 68 3.54 5.14 -20.89
C ILE A 68 3.04 6.52 -21.37
N ARG A 69 1.78 6.87 -21.08
CA ARG A 69 1.23 8.20 -21.37
C ARG A 69 2.06 9.29 -20.69
N ALA A 70 2.44 9.11 -19.42
CA ALA A 70 3.25 10.08 -18.67
C ALA A 70 4.63 10.34 -19.31
N PHE A 71 5.30 9.27 -19.76
CA PHE A 71 6.59 9.35 -20.45
C PHE A 71 6.49 10.02 -21.82
N SER A 72 5.50 9.62 -22.60
CA SER A 72 5.35 10.04 -24.01
C SER A 72 4.52 11.32 -24.19
N LEU A 73 4.08 11.96 -23.10
CA LEU A 73 3.13 13.08 -23.14
C LEU A 73 1.86 12.75 -23.94
N GLY A 74 1.38 11.51 -23.80
CA GLY A 74 0.20 10.98 -24.49
C GLY A 74 0.39 10.65 -25.97
N LYS A 75 1.63 10.74 -26.50
CA LYS A 75 1.91 10.38 -27.90
C LYS A 75 2.11 8.88 -28.13
N PHE A 76 2.45 8.14 -27.08
CA PHE A 76 2.81 6.72 -27.15
C PHE A 76 3.92 6.42 -28.16
N THR A 77 4.91 7.31 -28.24
CA THR A 77 6.13 7.14 -29.05
C THR A 77 7.39 7.16 -28.19
N GLU A 78 8.42 6.44 -28.60
CA GLU A 78 9.74 6.46 -27.95
C GLU A 78 10.73 7.34 -28.74
N PRO A 79 11.29 8.41 -28.13
CA PRO A 79 12.29 9.24 -28.79
C PRO A 79 13.49 8.41 -29.28
N GLY A 80 13.85 8.55 -30.56
CA GLY A 80 14.96 7.81 -31.16
C GLY A 80 14.62 6.39 -31.64
N ASN A 81 13.37 5.95 -31.53
CA ASN A 81 12.91 4.66 -32.03
C ASN A 81 11.62 4.84 -32.85
N ALA A 82 11.74 4.87 -34.18
CA ALA A 82 10.62 5.13 -35.09
C ALA A 82 9.58 4.00 -35.12
N ASP A 83 9.99 2.77 -34.80
CA ASP A 83 9.14 1.58 -34.85
C ASP A 83 8.26 1.47 -33.60
N LYS A 84 8.71 2.04 -32.48
CA LYS A 84 7.98 2.04 -31.21
C LYS A 84 7.10 3.27 -31.08
N ASN A 85 6.02 3.26 -31.87
CA ASN A 85 5.16 4.41 -32.15
C ASN A 85 3.69 4.23 -31.70
N SER A 86 3.40 3.19 -30.91
CA SER A 86 2.07 2.95 -30.36
C SER A 86 2.14 2.18 -29.04
N LEU A 87 1.09 2.28 -28.22
CA LEU A 87 0.99 1.55 -26.95
C LEU A 87 1.14 0.03 -27.14
N ASP A 88 0.53 -0.53 -28.18
CA ASP A 88 0.62 -1.97 -28.44
C ASP A 88 2.06 -2.41 -28.73
N ARG A 89 2.85 -1.59 -29.45
CA ARG A 89 4.28 -1.84 -29.62
C ARG A 89 5.06 -1.80 -28.31
N PHE A 90 4.76 -0.83 -27.42
CA PHE A 90 5.37 -0.80 -26.08
C PHE A 90 5.09 -2.10 -25.30
N ILE A 91 3.86 -2.60 -25.36
CA ILE A 91 3.42 -3.82 -24.68
C ILE A 91 4.08 -5.06 -25.30
N GLU A 92 4.05 -5.18 -26.63
CA GLU A 92 4.66 -6.29 -27.35
C GLU A 92 6.15 -6.39 -27.08
N ASP A 93 6.88 -5.28 -27.20
CA ASP A 93 8.32 -5.22 -26.89
C ASP A 93 8.59 -5.63 -25.45
N PHE A 94 7.79 -5.13 -24.49
CA PHE A 94 7.98 -5.47 -23.09
C PHE A 94 7.73 -6.97 -22.85
N HIS A 95 6.67 -7.52 -23.41
CA HIS A 95 6.33 -8.94 -23.30
C HIS A 95 7.43 -9.82 -23.91
N ASN A 96 7.93 -9.47 -25.10
CA ASN A 96 9.03 -10.20 -25.75
C ASN A 96 10.31 -10.18 -24.90
N ILE A 97 10.67 -9.02 -24.33
CA ILE A 97 11.80 -8.90 -23.40
C ILE A 97 11.61 -9.79 -22.17
N PHE A 98 10.41 -9.78 -21.59
CA PHE A 98 10.09 -10.58 -20.42
C PHE A 98 10.19 -12.08 -20.72
N GLU A 99 9.58 -12.56 -21.79
CA GLU A 99 9.59 -13.98 -22.15
C GLU A 99 10.99 -14.47 -22.53
N ASP A 100 11.81 -13.65 -23.20
CA ASP A 100 13.20 -13.99 -23.48
C ASP A 100 14.01 -14.15 -22.18
N ILE A 101 13.90 -13.20 -21.24
CA ILE A 101 14.61 -13.29 -19.95
C ILE A 101 14.08 -14.46 -19.11
N LYS A 102 12.78 -14.75 -19.16
CA LYS A 102 12.15 -15.87 -18.46
C LYS A 102 12.66 -17.22 -18.97
N CYS A 103 12.74 -17.38 -20.29
CA CYS A 103 13.16 -18.65 -20.91
C CYS A 103 14.67 -18.83 -20.93
N ASN A 104 15.42 -17.79 -21.29
CA ASN A 104 16.85 -17.86 -21.60
C ASN A 104 17.75 -17.22 -20.53
N GLY A 105 17.17 -16.47 -19.57
CA GLY A 105 17.92 -15.64 -18.64
C GLY A 105 18.42 -14.33 -19.27
N PHE A 106 19.09 -13.50 -18.47
CA PHE A 106 19.68 -12.26 -18.96
C PHE A 106 20.99 -12.54 -19.72
N ASP A 107 21.02 -12.29 -21.03
CA ASP A 107 22.18 -12.53 -21.88
C ASP A 107 23.12 -11.31 -21.93
N SER A 108 24.15 -11.32 -21.08
CA SER A 108 25.15 -10.25 -21.02
C SER A 108 26.06 -10.13 -22.25
N SER A 109 26.02 -11.12 -23.16
CA SER A 109 26.76 -11.04 -24.44
C SER A 109 26.04 -10.17 -25.47
N LYS A 110 24.73 -9.96 -25.31
CA LYS A 110 23.90 -9.12 -26.19
C LYS A 110 23.72 -7.71 -25.64
N THR A 111 23.59 -7.56 -24.33
CA THR A 111 23.31 -6.26 -23.72
C THR A 111 23.75 -6.20 -22.26
N VAL A 112 24.05 -5.00 -21.77
CA VAL A 112 24.25 -4.72 -20.34
C VAL A 112 23.37 -3.54 -19.92
N ILE A 113 23.09 -3.40 -18.64
CA ILE A 113 22.29 -2.28 -18.12
C ILE A 113 23.20 -1.08 -17.84
N PRO A 114 23.06 0.05 -18.57
CA PRO A 114 23.80 1.25 -18.25
C PRO A 114 23.23 1.91 -16.99
N LEU A 115 24.11 2.20 -16.06
CA LEU A 115 23.86 2.97 -14.86
C LEU A 115 24.52 4.35 -15.02
N SER A 116 23.89 5.37 -14.46
CA SER A 116 24.44 6.70 -14.35
C SER A 116 25.71 6.73 -13.50
N LYS A 117 26.34 7.90 -13.44
CA LYS A 117 27.48 8.15 -12.55
C LYS A 117 27.16 7.87 -11.07
N ASN A 118 25.89 7.98 -10.67
CA ASN A 118 25.42 7.73 -9.31
C ASN A 118 24.79 6.33 -9.14
N GLY A 119 24.82 5.48 -10.17
CA GLY A 119 24.31 4.11 -10.09
C GLY A 119 22.81 3.95 -10.34
N SER A 120 22.07 5.03 -10.64
CA SER A 120 20.67 4.92 -11.08
C SER A 120 20.61 4.38 -12.50
N ILE A 121 19.56 3.63 -12.84
CA ILE A 121 19.42 3.06 -14.19
C ILE A 121 19.26 4.20 -15.20
N ALA A 122 20.15 4.25 -16.19
CA ALA A 122 20.05 5.20 -17.30
C ALA A 122 19.11 4.69 -18.41
N ASN A 123 19.15 3.39 -18.70
CA ASN A 123 18.27 2.75 -19.69
C ASN A 123 18.03 1.26 -19.36
N GLY A 124 17.08 0.62 -20.05
CA GLY A 124 16.77 -0.80 -19.87
C GLY A 124 15.68 -1.09 -18.82
N ALA A 125 14.77 -0.13 -18.57
CA ALA A 125 13.73 -0.26 -17.55
C ALA A 125 12.86 -1.52 -17.68
N HIS A 126 12.51 -1.94 -18.90
CA HIS A 126 11.80 -3.20 -19.15
C HIS A 126 12.63 -4.42 -18.74
N ARG A 127 13.92 -4.47 -19.11
CA ARG A 127 14.84 -5.55 -18.73
C ARG A 127 15.00 -5.64 -17.20
N VAL A 128 15.11 -4.48 -16.54
CA VAL A 128 15.19 -4.41 -15.08
C VAL A 128 13.92 -4.90 -14.42
N ALA A 129 12.75 -4.41 -14.83
CA ALA A 129 11.47 -4.84 -14.25
C ALA A 129 11.23 -6.35 -14.43
N SER A 130 11.55 -6.90 -15.61
CA SER A 130 11.49 -8.35 -15.85
C SER A 130 12.40 -9.13 -14.90
N ALA A 131 13.63 -8.67 -14.69
CA ALA A 131 14.56 -9.32 -13.77
C ALA A 131 14.17 -9.17 -12.29
N ILE A 132 13.56 -8.04 -11.89
CA ILE A 132 12.98 -7.86 -10.54
C ILE A 132 11.90 -8.93 -10.32
N TYR A 133 10.94 -9.03 -11.23
CA TYR A 133 9.83 -9.98 -11.14
C TYR A 133 10.32 -11.44 -11.13
N LEU A 134 11.33 -11.77 -11.95
CA LEU A 134 11.92 -13.10 -12.04
C LEU A 134 12.98 -13.39 -10.96
N ASN A 135 13.24 -12.45 -10.05
CA ASN A 135 14.28 -12.53 -9.01
C ASN A 135 15.66 -12.91 -9.58
N LYS A 136 16.12 -12.18 -10.60
CA LYS A 136 17.38 -12.42 -11.32
C LYS A 136 18.39 -11.30 -11.07
N LYS A 137 19.67 -11.63 -11.26
CA LYS A 137 20.77 -10.65 -11.33
C LYS A 137 20.96 -10.16 -12.75
N LEU A 138 21.48 -8.94 -12.88
CA LEU A 138 21.75 -8.26 -14.15
C LEU A 138 23.20 -7.82 -14.23
N LYS A 139 23.76 -7.90 -15.44
CA LYS A 139 25.07 -7.31 -15.73
C LYS A 139 24.90 -5.82 -15.96
N CYS A 140 25.54 -5.01 -15.12
CA CYS A 140 25.41 -3.56 -15.12
C CYS A 140 26.78 -2.88 -15.30
N VAL A 141 26.76 -1.65 -15.79
CA VAL A 141 27.94 -0.82 -16.03
C VAL A 141 27.67 0.63 -15.66
N ASN A 142 28.54 1.28 -14.90
CA ASN A 142 28.44 2.72 -14.64
C ASN A 142 29.07 3.50 -15.80
N ILE A 143 28.34 4.48 -16.33
CA ILE A 143 28.79 5.39 -17.40
C ILE A 143 28.64 6.84 -16.94
N ASN A 144 29.30 7.78 -17.63
CA ASN A 144 29.32 9.19 -17.23
C ASN A 144 28.07 9.96 -17.69
N THR A 145 26.89 9.39 -17.47
CA THR A 145 25.60 10.02 -17.78
C THR A 145 24.91 10.51 -16.51
N ALA A 146 23.99 11.46 -16.65
CA ALA A 146 23.22 12.01 -15.54
C ALA A 146 22.13 11.04 -15.07
N ASP A 147 21.59 11.27 -13.88
CA ASP A 147 20.47 10.48 -13.37
C ASP A 147 19.19 10.80 -14.13
N HIS A 148 18.50 9.75 -14.56
CA HIS A 148 17.12 9.87 -15.03
C HIS A 148 16.19 9.73 -13.83
N ILE A 149 15.63 10.85 -13.36
CA ILE A 149 14.73 10.91 -12.21
C ILE A 149 13.29 10.69 -12.67
N TYR A 150 12.78 9.48 -12.47
CA TYR A 150 11.39 9.08 -12.68
C TYR A 150 10.77 8.66 -11.35
N ASP A 151 10.82 9.57 -10.37
CA ASP A 151 10.22 9.42 -9.05
C ASP A 151 8.69 9.64 -9.08
N TYR A 152 8.02 9.52 -7.94
CA TYR A 152 6.57 9.76 -7.88
C TYR A 152 6.19 11.22 -8.22
N LYS A 153 7.07 12.21 -7.93
CA LYS A 153 6.84 13.63 -8.24
C LYS A 153 6.79 13.84 -9.76
N PHE A 154 7.63 13.14 -10.52
CA PHE A 154 7.56 13.09 -11.98
C PHE A 154 6.16 12.67 -12.44
N PHE A 155 5.63 11.53 -11.96
CA PHE A 155 4.31 11.04 -12.41
C PHE A 155 3.15 11.93 -11.95
N TYR A 156 3.25 12.51 -10.75
CA TYR A 156 2.29 13.51 -10.27
C TYR A 156 2.25 14.72 -11.21
N SER A 157 3.42 15.25 -11.61
CA SER A 157 3.52 16.37 -12.57
C SER A 157 2.97 16.03 -13.97
N ARG A 158 2.84 14.73 -14.29
CA ARG A 158 2.28 14.21 -15.54
C ARG A 158 0.80 13.81 -15.44
N ASN A 159 0.13 14.19 -14.34
CA ASN A 159 -1.29 13.95 -14.10
C ASN A 159 -1.65 12.47 -14.13
N VAL A 160 -0.76 11.60 -13.64
CA VAL A 160 -1.11 10.19 -13.37
C VAL A 160 -2.08 10.17 -12.18
N PRO A 161 -3.22 9.45 -12.25
CA PRO A 161 -4.18 9.42 -11.15
C PRO A 161 -3.57 8.94 -9.83
N ASP A 162 -3.94 9.58 -8.72
CA ASP A 162 -3.45 9.22 -7.37
C ASP A 162 -3.64 7.74 -7.05
N GLU A 163 -4.75 7.14 -7.49
CA GLU A 163 -5.02 5.71 -7.33
C GLU A 163 -3.99 4.84 -8.08
N ALA A 164 -3.51 5.28 -9.24
CA ALA A 164 -2.46 4.56 -9.95
C ALA A 164 -1.10 4.70 -9.25
N LEU A 165 -0.82 5.87 -8.68
CA LEU A 165 0.37 6.10 -7.86
C LEU A 165 0.34 5.26 -6.58
N ASP A 166 -0.80 5.18 -5.90
CA ASP A 166 -1.01 4.35 -4.71
C ASP A 166 -0.75 2.85 -4.99
N ILE A 167 -1.26 2.35 -6.12
CA ILE A 167 -1.04 0.96 -6.53
C ILE A 167 0.44 0.72 -6.84
N ALA A 168 1.08 1.62 -7.60
CA ALA A 168 2.50 1.52 -7.90
C ALA A 168 3.36 1.62 -6.62
N ALA A 169 3.00 2.49 -5.67
CA ALA A 169 3.70 2.63 -4.40
C ALA A 169 3.58 1.36 -3.55
N THR A 170 2.39 0.77 -3.47
CA THR A 170 2.17 -0.52 -2.80
C THR A 170 3.08 -1.60 -3.41
N LYS A 171 3.13 -1.69 -4.73
CA LYS A 171 4.02 -2.64 -5.44
C LYS A 171 5.49 -2.35 -5.22
N PHE A 172 5.88 -1.08 -5.14
CA PHE A 172 7.25 -0.72 -4.77
C PHE A 172 7.61 -1.28 -3.39
N VAL A 173 6.74 -1.07 -2.39
CA VAL A 173 6.97 -1.55 -1.00
C VAL A 173 7.06 -3.07 -0.93
N GLU A 174 6.26 -3.80 -1.72
CA GLU A 174 6.31 -5.27 -1.76
C GLU A 174 7.65 -5.81 -2.30
N TYR A 175 8.25 -5.14 -3.29
CA TYR A 175 9.47 -5.62 -3.95
C TYR A 175 10.76 -5.09 -3.33
N ALA A 176 10.77 -3.86 -2.82
CA ALA A 176 11.95 -3.26 -2.19
C ALA A 176 12.25 -3.92 -0.84
N ASP A 177 13.52 -4.18 -0.54
CA ASP A 177 13.92 -4.85 0.71
C ASP A 177 14.29 -3.86 1.83
N ASN A 178 14.65 -2.63 1.47
CA ASN A 178 15.13 -1.58 2.38
C ASN A 178 14.10 -0.45 2.55
N ILE A 179 12.81 -0.80 2.61
CA ILE A 179 11.69 0.15 2.59
C ILE A 179 11.03 0.30 3.95
N HIS A 180 10.68 1.54 4.31
CA HIS A 180 10.02 1.90 5.55
C HIS A 180 8.87 2.88 5.28
N VAL A 181 7.86 2.88 6.15
CA VAL A 181 6.70 3.76 6.04
C VAL A 181 6.55 4.60 7.30
N ALA A 182 6.72 5.91 7.14
CA ALA A 182 6.54 6.91 8.18
C ALA A 182 5.11 7.44 8.20
N PHE A 183 4.56 7.56 9.41
CA PHE A 183 3.30 8.23 9.72
C PHE A 183 3.61 9.44 10.58
N VAL A 184 3.58 10.63 9.98
CA VAL A 184 3.66 11.89 10.73
C VAL A 184 2.24 12.25 11.20
N TRP A 185 2.05 12.22 12.51
CA TRP A 185 0.74 12.34 13.14
C TRP A 185 0.22 13.78 13.10
N PRO A 186 -1.11 14.01 13.18
CA PRO A 186 -1.69 15.36 13.13
C PRO A 186 -1.27 16.30 14.28
N THR A 187 -0.72 15.79 15.37
CA THR A 187 -0.08 16.64 16.39
C THR A 187 1.22 17.27 15.90
N ALA A 188 1.92 16.63 14.96
CA ALA A 188 3.10 17.16 14.28
C ALA A 188 2.68 17.72 12.92
N GLN A 189 2.15 18.94 12.88
CA GLN A 189 1.72 19.64 11.65
C GLN A 189 2.78 20.65 11.21
N GLY A 190 2.85 20.92 9.90
CA GLY A 190 3.87 21.79 9.30
C GLY A 190 5.25 21.13 9.18
N TYR A 191 6.28 21.96 8.95
CA TYR A 191 7.68 21.55 8.76
C TYR A 191 7.91 20.54 7.62
N ASP A 192 7.13 20.66 6.53
CA ASP A 192 7.21 19.73 5.40
C ASP A 192 8.59 19.72 4.73
N LYS A 193 9.23 20.89 4.63
CA LYS A 193 10.57 21.00 4.02
C LYS A 193 11.61 20.29 4.87
N GLU A 194 11.59 20.52 6.17
CA GLU A 194 12.48 19.89 7.14
C GLU A 194 12.27 18.38 7.18
N ILE A 195 11.03 17.91 7.09
CA ILE A 195 10.73 16.48 6.97
C ILE A 195 11.33 15.90 5.68
N GLU A 196 11.17 16.59 4.53
CA GLU A 196 11.74 16.14 3.25
C GLU A 196 13.28 16.16 3.26
N GLU A 197 13.90 17.03 4.05
CA GLU A 197 15.36 17.03 4.27
C GLU A 197 15.82 15.93 5.22
N ILE A 198 15.03 15.61 6.26
CA ILE A 198 15.38 14.59 7.26
C ILE A 198 15.11 13.17 6.77
N ILE A 199 14.05 12.95 5.99
CA ILE A 199 13.70 11.65 5.40
C ILE A 199 14.30 11.59 3.98
N PRO A 200 15.48 10.97 3.79
CA PRO A 200 16.06 10.82 2.46
C PRO A 200 15.26 9.79 1.64
N ASN A 201 15.54 9.74 0.33
CA ASN A 201 15.10 8.67 -0.56
C ASN A 201 13.59 8.40 -0.52
N ILE A 202 12.77 9.46 -0.47
CA ILE A 202 11.32 9.34 -0.48
C ILE A 202 10.86 8.68 -1.79
N VAL A 203 10.16 7.56 -1.65
CA VAL A 203 9.58 6.79 -2.75
C VAL A 203 8.19 7.31 -3.07
N TYR A 204 7.38 7.57 -2.05
CA TYR A 204 6.02 8.06 -2.22
C TYR A 204 5.52 8.81 -0.98
N ARG A 205 4.71 9.85 -1.19
CA ARG A 205 4.08 10.62 -0.12
C ARG A 205 2.59 10.76 -0.40
N LYS A 206 1.77 10.52 0.63
CA LYS A 206 0.31 10.69 0.58
C LYS A 206 -0.20 11.31 1.86
N GLU A 207 -1.24 12.13 1.75
CA GLU A 207 -2.00 12.59 2.90
C GLU A 207 -3.33 11.84 3.01
N ILE A 208 -3.64 11.34 4.20
CA ILE A 208 -4.90 10.62 4.46
C ILE A 208 -5.72 11.35 5.51
N LYS A 209 -7.01 11.49 5.24
CA LYS A 209 -7.95 12.09 6.19
C LYS A 209 -8.68 11.02 6.96
N LEU A 210 -8.62 11.12 8.29
CA LEU A 210 -9.25 10.16 9.19
C LEU A 210 -10.32 10.83 10.06
N THR A 211 -11.39 10.09 10.33
CA THR A 211 -12.34 10.40 11.40
C THR A 211 -11.75 9.93 12.75
N PRO A 212 -12.33 10.28 13.90
CA PRO A 212 -11.94 9.69 15.19
C PRO A 212 -11.98 8.16 15.17
N ASN A 213 -12.96 7.58 14.48
CA ASN A 213 -13.07 6.14 14.29
C ASN A 213 -11.94 5.61 13.39
N GLY A 214 -11.65 6.30 12.29
CA GLY A 214 -10.53 5.95 11.40
C GLY A 214 -9.18 6.01 12.07
N ALA A 215 -8.93 7.03 12.88
CA ALA A 215 -7.71 7.16 13.65
C ALA A 215 -7.59 6.07 14.71
N HIS A 216 -8.67 5.72 15.41
CA HIS A 216 -8.70 4.58 16.34
C HIS A 216 -8.39 3.26 15.63
N ASN A 217 -9.08 2.98 14.51
CA ASN A 217 -8.87 1.77 13.71
C ASN A 217 -7.45 1.71 13.12
N LEU A 218 -6.89 2.83 12.65
CA LEU A 218 -5.53 2.85 12.13
C LEU A 218 -4.51 2.55 13.24
N LEU A 219 -4.65 3.19 14.41
CA LEU A 219 -3.76 2.96 15.55
C LEU A 219 -3.84 1.51 16.06
N SER A 220 -5.02 0.89 16.06
CA SER A 220 -5.16 -0.51 16.49
C SER A 220 -4.49 -1.50 15.54
N GLN A 221 -4.40 -1.18 14.25
CA GLN A 221 -3.72 -2.00 13.26
C GLN A 221 -2.20 -1.77 13.23
N ILE A 222 -1.75 -0.51 13.37
CA ILE A 222 -0.32 -0.17 13.38
C ILE A 222 0.38 -0.78 14.60
N TYR A 223 -0.23 -0.65 15.79
CA TYR A 223 0.34 -1.17 17.04
C TYR A 223 -0.18 -2.56 17.39
N TYR A 224 -0.71 -3.30 16.41
CA TYR A 224 -1.27 -4.63 16.67
C TYR A 224 -0.21 -5.57 17.29
N GLY A 225 -0.60 -6.29 18.34
CA GLY A 225 0.30 -7.17 19.10
C GLY A 225 1.00 -6.50 20.30
N GLU A 226 0.97 -5.18 20.40
CA GLU A 226 1.52 -4.46 21.54
C GLU A 226 0.73 -4.70 22.83
N LYS A 227 1.42 -5.09 23.92
CA LYS A 227 0.78 -5.43 25.20
C LYS A 227 -0.10 -4.30 25.76
N TRP A 228 0.29 -3.05 25.53
CA TRP A 228 -0.43 -1.88 26.05
C TRP A 228 -1.69 -1.54 25.24
N LEU A 229 -1.81 -2.02 24.00
CA LEU A 229 -2.90 -1.68 23.09
C LEU A 229 -4.26 -2.21 23.60
N GLY A 230 -4.27 -3.37 24.25
CA GLY A 230 -5.49 -4.06 24.64
C GLY A 230 -5.79 -5.23 23.70
N SER A 231 -7.07 -5.53 23.52
CA SER A 231 -7.51 -6.71 22.76
C SER A 231 -8.82 -6.41 22.02
N VAL A 232 -9.21 -7.31 21.12
CA VAL A 232 -10.47 -7.21 20.36
C VAL A 232 -11.67 -7.06 21.31
N GLU A 233 -11.72 -7.82 22.41
CA GLU A 233 -12.84 -7.82 23.37
C GLU A 233 -13.01 -6.48 24.10
N ASN A 234 -11.94 -5.70 24.20
CA ASN A 234 -11.98 -4.36 24.80
C ASN A 234 -11.82 -3.23 23.78
N ASP A 235 -12.00 -3.54 22.49
CA ASP A 235 -11.91 -2.59 21.39
C ASP A 235 -10.59 -1.82 21.42
N PHE A 236 -9.48 -2.54 21.66
CA PHE A 236 -8.13 -1.98 21.74
C PHE A 236 -8.05 -0.69 22.55
N LYS A 237 -8.64 -0.69 23.76
CA LYS A 237 -8.83 0.50 24.60
C LYS A 237 -7.55 1.34 24.83
N GLY A 238 -6.37 0.73 24.76
CA GLY A 238 -5.08 1.40 24.93
C GLY A 238 -4.78 2.41 23.81
N SER A 239 -5.31 2.17 22.61
CA SER A 239 -5.22 3.11 21.49
C SER A 239 -5.86 4.47 21.80
N GLN A 240 -6.83 4.55 22.72
CA GLN A 240 -7.50 5.81 23.08
C GLN A 240 -6.51 6.84 23.64
N GLY A 241 -5.55 6.40 24.46
CA GLY A 241 -4.50 7.28 24.98
C GLY A 241 -3.60 7.79 23.85
N LYS A 242 -3.14 6.88 22.97
CA LYS A 242 -2.32 7.23 21.82
C LYS A 242 -3.05 8.18 20.85
N LEU A 243 -4.35 7.96 20.65
CA LEU A 243 -5.23 8.80 19.84
C LEU A 243 -5.25 10.24 20.35
N LEU A 244 -5.45 10.46 21.65
CA LEU A 244 -5.47 11.82 22.22
C LEU A 244 -4.17 12.59 21.93
N GLU A 245 -3.04 11.91 22.07
CA GLU A 245 -1.73 12.53 21.92
C GLU A 245 -1.33 12.75 20.45
N CYS A 246 -1.66 11.81 19.56
CA CYS A 246 -1.33 11.88 18.13
C CYS A 246 -2.30 12.75 17.32
N PHE A 247 -3.56 12.87 17.77
CA PHE A 247 -4.63 13.59 17.06
C PHE A 247 -5.16 14.75 17.93
N LYS A 248 -4.30 15.74 18.23
CA LYS A 248 -4.74 17.02 18.83
C LYS A 248 -5.63 17.83 17.87
N SER A 249 -5.42 17.63 16.58
CA SER A 249 -6.32 18.01 15.48
C SER A 249 -6.65 16.76 14.65
N PHE A 250 -7.51 16.94 13.64
CA PHE A 250 -7.81 15.91 12.63
C PHE A 250 -7.47 16.42 11.23
N GLU A 251 -6.39 17.20 11.18
CA GLU A 251 -5.67 17.43 9.93
C GLU A 251 -5.15 16.10 9.37
N PRO A 252 -4.86 16.02 8.06
CA PRO A 252 -4.42 14.78 7.45
C PRO A 252 -3.18 14.18 8.12
N VAL A 253 -3.14 12.84 8.19
CA VAL A 253 -1.92 12.11 8.52
C VAL A 253 -1.05 12.09 7.27
N ARG A 254 0.23 12.44 7.40
CA ARG A 254 1.19 12.38 6.29
C ARG A 254 1.87 11.03 6.32
N VAL A 255 1.69 10.25 5.25
CA VAL A 255 2.27 8.92 5.07
C VAL A 255 3.40 9.03 4.05
N ILE A 256 4.59 8.58 4.42
CA ILE A 256 5.80 8.72 3.60
C ILE A 256 6.48 7.35 3.53
N ALA A 257 6.49 6.74 2.35
CA ALA A 257 7.30 5.56 2.05
C ALA A 257 8.70 6.01 1.59
N PHE A 258 9.75 5.46 2.18
CA PHE A 258 11.13 5.86 1.89
C PHE A 258 12.11 4.68 2.08
N GLN A 259 13.26 4.76 1.41
CA GLN A 259 14.32 3.78 1.54
C GLN A 259 15.40 4.22 2.53
N ALA A 260 15.86 3.30 3.36
CA ALA A 260 16.97 3.50 4.29
C ALA A 260 17.85 2.25 4.33
N ASP A 261 19.16 2.43 4.48
CA ASP A 261 20.11 1.32 4.35
C ASP A 261 20.18 0.45 5.61
N SER A 262 19.67 0.94 6.74
CA SER A 262 19.69 0.22 8.01
C SER A 262 18.61 0.68 8.98
N LEU A 263 18.23 -0.19 9.92
CA LEU A 263 17.34 0.17 11.02
C LEU A 263 17.93 1.30 11.89
N ASP A 264 19.25 1.35 12.05
CA ASP A 264 19.92 2.44 12.78
C ASP A 264 19.69 3.79 12.12
N GLU A 265 19.72 3.86 10.79
CA GLU A 265 19.37 5.07 10.04
C GLU A 265 17.90 5.46 10.29
N VAL A 266 16.98 4.50 10.23
CA VAL A 266 15.56 4.72 10.52
C VAL A 266 15.35 5.27 11.92
N LEU A 267 16.06 4.74 12.93
CA LEU A 267 16.00 5.24 14.31
C LEU A 267 16.50 6.70 14.41
N ARG A 268 17.61 7.04 13.73
CA ARG A 268 18.10 8.42 13.68
C ARG A 268 17.11 9.36 13.00
N ILE A 269 16.45 8.93 11.93
CA ILE A 269 15.39 9.70 11.26
C ILE A 269 14.22 9.94 12.22
N LYS A 270 13.77 8.89 12.94
CA LYS A 270 12.72 9.01 13.96
C LYS A 270 13.08 10.08 14.99
N ASP A 271 14.30 10.04 15.51
CA ASP A 271 14.73 10.95 16.59
C ASP A 271 14.88 12.39 16.09
N LYS A 272 15.49 12.64 14.93
CA LYS A 272 15.54 13.98 14.31
C LYS A 272 14.15 14.59 14.15
N ILE A 273 13.17 13.81 13.69
CA ILE A 273 11.78 14.30 13.55
C ILE A 273 11.15 14.57 14.92
N ARG A 274 11.41 13.74 15.93
CA ARG A 274 10.93 13.99 17.30
C ARG A 274 11.49 15.30 17.86
N ASP A 275 12.74 15.61 17.57
CA ASP A 275 13.39 16.84 18.01
C ASP A 275 12.77 18.08 17.35
N VAL A 276 12.46 18.02 16.05
CA VAL A 276 11.78 19.12 15.32
C VAL A 276 10.45 19.49 15.98
N PHE A 277 9.64 18.49 16.35
CA PHE A 277 8.29 18.74 16.86
C PHE A 277 8.20 18.82 18.39
N ASN A 278 9.18 18.32 19.13
CA ASN A 278 9.26 18.31 20.58
C ASN A 278 8.00 17.76 21.30
N VAL A 279 7.35 16.75 20.72
CA VAL A 279 6.18 16.02 21.28
C VAL A 279 6.48 14.52 21.48
N GLY A 280 7.77 14.16 21.46
CA GLY A 280 8.24 12.79 21.67
C GLY A 280 7.63 11.79 20.69
N LYS A 281 7.31 10.58 21.17
CA LYS A 281 6.78 9.46 20.35
C LYS A 281 5.42 9.73 19.69
N HIS A 282 4.83 10.91 19.88
CA HIS A 282 3.54 11.29 19.32
C HIS A 282 3.66 12.15 18.05
N SER A 283 4.88 12.49 17.62
CA SER A 283 5.12 13.17 16.33
C SER A 283 5.06 12.20 15.15
N ILE A 284 5.71 11.04 15.29
CA ILE A 284 5.92 10.10 14.18
C ILE A 284 5.90 8.64 14.65
N HIS A 285 5.44 7.75 13.77
CA HIS A 285 5.73 6.32 13.79
C HIS A 285 6.41 5.92 12.47
N ILE A 286 7.37 5.00 12.48
CA ILE A 286 7.91 4.41 11.25
C ILE A 286 7.99 2.91 11.46
N THR A 287 7.58 2.14 10.46
CA THR A 287 7.62 0.67 10.46
C THR A 287 9.05 0.14 10.59
N ASP A 288 9.22 -0.92 11.37
CA ASP A 288 10.53 -1.52 11.63
C ASP A 288 10.84 -2.68 10.69
N THR A 289 9.81 -3.34 10.14
CA THR A 289 9.97 -4.46 9.18
C THR A 289 9.23 -4.24 7.87
N LYS A 290 9.60 -5.03 6.85
CA LYS A 290 8.96 -5.05 5.54
C LYS A 290 7.50 -5.54 5.62
N GLU A 291 7.21 -6.52 6.46
CA GLU A 291 5.87 -7.04 6.67
C GLU A 291 4.95 -5.98 7.27
N GLU A 292 5.46 -5.20 8.23
CA GLU A 292 4.75 -4.04 8.76
C GLU A 292 4.53 -2.98 7.68
N ALA A 293 5.56 -2.67 6.89
CA ALA A 293 5.46 -1.72 5.77
C ALA A 293 4.36 -2.12 4.77
N ILE A 294 4.34 -3.39 4.35
CA ILE A 294 3.31 -3.95 3.45
C ILE A 294 1.92 -3.85 4.08
N ARG A 295 1.78 -4.28 5.36
CA ARG A 295 0.50 -4.23 6.07
C ARG A 295 -0.05 -2.81 6.13
N VAL A 296 0.78 -1.82 6.44
CA VAL A 296 0.31 -0.43 6.58
C VAL A 296 -0.01 0.22 5.24
N VAL A 297 0.76 -0.03 4.17
CA VAL A 297 0.43 0.53 2.84
C VAL A 297 -0.88 -0.04 2.29
N ASN A 298 -1.17 -1.33 2.52
CA ASN A 298 -2.45 -1.94 2.16
C ASN A 298 -3.67 -1.25 2.80
N MET A 299 -3.47 -0.62 3.97
CA MET A 299 -4.52 0.14 4.65
C MET A 299 -4.67 1.57 4.15
N VAL A 300 -3.59 2.23 3.71
CA VAL A 300 -3.56 3.68 3.48
C VAL A 300 -3.30 4.10 2.03
N PHE A 301 -2.75 3.22 1.22
CA PHE A 301 -2.66 3.36 -0.24
C PHE A 301 -3.79 2.60 -0.95
N ASN A 302 -4.92 2.40 -0.26
CA ASN A 302 -6.16 1.90 -0.85
C ASN A 302 -7.34 2.72 -0.32
N ASN A 303 -8.09 3.35 -1.21
CA ASN A 303 -9.20 4.24 -0.83
C ASN A 303 -10.38 3.49 -0.18
N ASN A 304 -10.61 2.22 -0.56
CA ASN A 304 -11.61 1.38 0.10
C ASN A 304 -11.17 1.00 1.52
N SER A 305 -9.87 0.77 1.75
CA SER A 305 -9.31 0.55 3.09
C SER A 305 -9.43 1.81 3.96
N ILE A 306 -9.17 3.00 3.42
CA ILE A 306 -9.40 4.27 4.14
C ILE A 306 -10.89 4.44 4.48
N HIS A 307 -11.78 4.11 3.53
CA HIS A 307 -13.22 4.12 3.79
C HIS A 307 -13.59 3.15 4.92
N PHE A 308 -13.04 1.94 4.91
CA PHE A 308 -13.22 0.96 5.97
C PHE A 308 -12.75 1.52 7.32
N LEU A 309 -11.51 2.02 7.42
CA LEU A 309 -10.99 2.64 8.64
C LEU A 309 -11.98 3.67 9.19
N ASN A 310 -12.44 4.58 8.35
CA ASN A 310 -13.27 5.71 8.77
C ASN A 310 -14.68 5.36 9.23
N ASN A 311 -15.24 4.21 8.80
CA ASN A 311 -16.66 3.90 8.99
C ASN A 311 -16.92 2.59 9.74
N ALA A 312 -15.98 1.65 9.73
CA ALA A 312 -16.18 0.31 10.28
C ALA A 312 -16.03 0.26 11.80
N LYS A 313 -16.75 -0.68 12.42
CA LYS A 313 -16.61 -1.08 13.83
C LYS A 313 -16.30 -2.59 13.91
N PRO A 314 -15.07 -3.00 13.56
CA PRO A 314 -14.74 -4.42 13.37
C PRO A 314 -14.94 -5.25 14.63
N ASN A 315 -14.68 -4.68 15.81
CA ASN A 315 -14.76 -5.39 17.08
C ASN A 315 -16.19 -5.46 17.65
N LYS A 316 -17.23 -5.03 16.91
CA LYS A 316 -18.63 -5.08 17.37
C LYS A 316 -19.13 -6.51 17.50
N TYR A 317 -18.73 -7.39 16.58
CA TYR A 317 -19.14 -8.80 16.54
C TYR A 317 -17.89 -9.67 16.73
N LEU A 318 -17.63 -10.08 17.98
CA LEU A 318 -16.40 -10.78 18.34
C LEU A 318 -16.23 -12.11 17.58
N ASP A 319 -17.33 -12.80 17.31
CA ASP A 319 -17.34 -14.06 16.56
C ASP A 319 -16.81 -13.91 15.13
N THR A 320 -16.88 -12.71 14.56
CA THR A 320 -16.26 -12.41 13.26
C THR A 320 -14.75 -12.63 13.31
N HIS A 321 -14.07 -12.22 14.39
CA HIS A 321 -12.64 -12.44 14.54
C HIS A 321 -12.31 -13.93 14.68
N THR A 322 -13.12 -14.67 15.44
CA THR A 322 -12.98 -16.12 15.56
C THR A 322 -13.11 -16.81 14.21
N ASN A 323 -14.10 -16.41 13.40
CA ASN A 323 -14.30 -16.98 12.07
C ASN A 323 -13.17 -16.61 11.10
N LEU A 324 -12.66 -15.38 11.14
CA LEU A 324 -11.50 -14.97 10.34
C LEU A 324 -10.22 -15.75 10.70
N THR A 325 -10.01 -16.04 12.00
CA THR A 325 -8.88 -16.90 12.42
C THR A 325 -9.03 -18.32 11.86
N LYS A 326 -10.22 -18.93 11.99
CA LYS A 326 -10.50 -20.25 11.40
C LYS A 326 -10.30 -20.25 9.89
N PHE A 327 -10.67 -19.16 9.21
CA PHE A 327 -10.46 -19.02 7.77
C PHE A 327 -8.98 -18.94 7.40
N LYS A 328 -8.17 -18.19 8.16
CA LYS A 328 -6.70 -18.18 7.98
C LYS A 328 -6.09 -19.57 8.17
N ASP A 329 -6.53 -20.31 9.19
CA ASP A 329 -6.08 -21.69 9.42
C ASP A 329 -6.48 -22.60 8.25
N PHE A 330 -7.71 -22.48 7.75
CA PHE A 330 -8.18 -23.19 6.56
C PHE A 330 -7.30 -22.88 5.33
N MET A 331 -6.92 -21.62 5.12
CA MET A 331 -6.03 -21.25 4.02
C MET A 331 -4.65 -21.91 4.13
N VAL A 332 -4.07 -21.92 5.34
CA VAL A 332 -2.77 -22.55 5.60
C VAL A 332 -2.84 -24.06 5.33
N GLN A 333 -3.88 -24.73 5.84
CA GLN A 333 -4.09 -26.17 5.64
C GLN A 333 -4.22 -26.54 4.15
N ASN A 334 -4.90 -25.70 3.37
CA ASN A 334 -5.13 -25.92 1.94
C ASN A 334 -4.04 -25.31 1.04
N LYS A 335 -2.99 -24.70 1.62
CA LYS A 335 -1.90 -24.02 0.91
C LYS A 335 -2.41 -22.96 -0.08
N LEU A 336 -3.46 -22.24 0.32
CA LEU A 336 -4.04 -21.17 -0.47
C LEU A 336 -3.21 -19.89 -0.30
N ASN A 337 -2.92 -19.23 -1.41
CA ASN A 337 -2.24 -17.94 -1.37
C ASN A 337 -3.28 -16.83 -1.10
N VAL A 338 -3.04 -16.03 -0.05
CA VAL A 338 -3.89 -14.89 0.34
C VAL A 338 -4.07 -13.89 -0.79
N GLU A 339 -3.06 -13.72 -1.64
CA GLU A 339 -3.13 -12.81 -2.78
C GLU A 339 -4.11 -13.26 -3.86
N ASN A 340 -4.50 -14.54 -3.87
CA ASN A 340 -5.44 -15.09 -4.85
C ASN A 340 -6.88 -15.15 -4.29
N ILE A 341 -7.12 -14.63 -3.09
CA ILE A 341 -8.41 -14.73 -2.39
C ILE A 341 -8.99 -13.36 -2.11
N VAL A 342 -10.31 -13.22 -2.22
CA VAL A 342 -11.06 -12.08 -1.69
C VAL A 342 -12.33 -12.57 -1.00
N LEU A 343 -12.53 -12.16 0.25
CA LEU A 343 -13.73 -12.46 1.03
C LEU A 343 -14.90 -11.60 0.51
N ASN A 344 -16.09 -12.17 0.41
CA ASN A 344 -17.26 -11.50 -0.15
C ASN A 344 -18.50 -11.62 0.77
N ASN A 345 -19.62 -11.05 0.35
CA ASN A 345 -20.93 -11.19 1.00
C ASN A 345 -21.04 -10.64 2.43
N SER A 346 -21.75 -11.36 3.30
CA SER A 346 -22.25 -10.86 4.58
C SER A 346 -21.13 -10.57 5.60
N VAL A 347 -19.95 -11.21 5.47
CA VAL A 347 -18.80 -10.94 6.36
C VAL A 347 -18.35 -9.47 6.31
N ILE A 348 -18.53 -8.79 5.16
CA ILE A 348 -18.24 -7.37 5.03
C ILE A 348 -19.14 -6.54 5.97
N LEU A 349 -20.42 -6.88 6.07
CA LEU A 349 -21.34 -6.18 6.97
C LEU A 349 -20.96 -6.40 8.43
N SER A 350 -20.42 -7.58 8.76
CA SER A 350 -19.91 -7.89 10.10
C SER A 350 -18.69 -7.05 10.44
N VAL A 351 -17.68 -6.99 9.57
CA VAL A 351 -16.47 -6.19 9.82
C VAL A 351 -16.75 -4.68 9.79
N TYR A 352 -17.79 -4.23 9.09
CA TYR A 352 -18.28 -2.85 9.21
C TYR A 352 -19.09 -2.60 10.50
N GLY A 353 -19.52 -3.64 11.21
CA GLY A 353 -20.32 -3.56 12.42
C GLY A 353 -21.79 -3.21 12.16
N LEU A 354 -22.32 -3.56 10.98
CA LEU A 354 -23.71 -3.32 10.59
C LEU A 354 -24.61 -4.48 11.01
N ARG A 355 -24.26 -5.70 10.61
CA ARG A 355 -25.00 -6.94 10.87
C ARG A 355 -24.00 -8.10 11.00
N GLU A 356 -24.28 -9.04 11.90
CA GLU A 356 -23.46 -10.24 12.06
C GLU A 356 -23.70 -11.25 10.92
N SER A 357 -22.67 -12.05 10.63
CA SER A 357 -22.62 -13.09 9.59
C SER A 357 -22.09 -14.36 10.22
N GLY A 358 -22.75 -15.49 9.93
CA GLY A 358 -22.35 -16.80 10.46
C GLY A 358 -21.29 -17.52 9.62
N ASP A 359 -21.18 -17.13 8.35
CA ASP A 359 -20.37 -17.74 7.31
C ASP A 359 -19.34 -16.75 6.71
N ILE A 360 -18.30 -17.33 6.10
CA ILE A 360 -17.31 -16.62 5.30
C ILE A 360 -17.36 -17.18 3.90
N ASP A 361 -17.84 -16.35 2.98
CA ASP A 361 -17.79 -16.58 1.56
C ASP A 361 -16.56 -15.88 0.95
N TYR A 362 -16.04 -16.43 -0.14
CA TYR A 362 -14.86 -15.90 -0.81
C TYR A 362 -14.80 -16.31 -2.28
N PHE A 363 -14.16 -15.47 -3.08
CA PHE A 363 -13.69 -15.85 -4.40
C PHE A 363 -12.21 -16.20 -4.33
N VAL A 364 -11.81 -17.20 -5.11
CA VAL A 364 -10.40 -17.59 -5.25
C VAL A 364 -10.03 -17.84 -6.70
N ASP A 365 -8.82 -17.43 -7.04
CA ASP A 365 -8.10 -17.82 -8.24
C ASP A 365 -7.26 -19.07 -7.94
N ASP A 366 -7.94 -20.21 -7.91
CA ASP A 366 -7.31 -21.53 -7.81
C ASP A 366 -7.67 -22.35 -9.05
N LYS A 367 -6.64 -22.99 -9.63
CA LYS A 367 -6.78 -23.96 -10.72
C LYS A 367 -7.21 -25.32 -10.21
N LYS A 368 -7.08 -25.58 -8.90
CA LYS A 368 -7.62 -26.79 -8.27
C LYS A 368 -9.11 -26.57 -8.09
N GLU A 369 -9.90 -27.46 -8.68
CA GLU A 369 -11.37 -27.49 -8.69
C GLU A 369 -11.98 -27.72 -7.30
N LEU A 370 -11.60 -26.92 -6.31
CA LEU A 370 -12.37 -26.81 -5.08
C LEU A 370 -13.72 -26.20 -5.49
N LYS A 371 -14.81 -26.93 -5.19
CA LYS A 371 -16.18 -26.52 -5.52
C LYS A 371 -16.54 -25.29 -4.68
N TYR A 372 -16.22 -24.11 -5.19
CA TYR A 372 -16.64 -22.85 -4.62
C TYR A 372 -17.95 -22.41 -5.26
N ASN A 373 -18.88 -21.95 -4.44
CA ASN A 373 -20.12 -21.39 -4.94
C ASN A 373 -19.83 -20.02 -5.58
N ASN A 374 -19.90 -19.95 -6.92
CA ASN A 374 -19.74 -18.71 -7.68
C ASN A 374 -21.09 -18.17 -8.17
N ASP A 375 -22.22 -18.69 -7.69
CA ASP A 375 -23.56 -18.33 -8.17
C ASP A 375 -23.80 -16.82 -8.07
N GLU A 376 -23.24 -16.17 -7.05
CA GLU A 376 -23.43 -14.73 -6.85
C GLU A 376 -22.54 -13.84 -7.73
N LEU A 377 -21.59 -14.41 -8.48
CA LEU A 377 -20.67 -13.65 -9.33
C LEU A 377 -21.41 -12.82 -10.40
N GLU A 378 -22.56 -13.33 -10.88
CA GLU A 378 -23.37 -12.66 -11.91
C GLU A 378 -23.86 -11.27 -11.48
N TYR A 379 -24.04 -11.06 -10.17
CA TYR A 379 -24.56 -9.80 -9.63
C TYR A 379 -23.48 -8.71 -9.45
N TYR A 380 -22.18 -9.05 -9.51
CA TYR A 380 -21.08 -8.10 -9.29
C TYR A 380 -20.73 -7.22 -10.50
N ASN A 381 -21.27 -7.51 -11.70
CA ASN A 381 -20.94 -6.82 -12.96
C ASN A 381 -19.43 -6.72 -13.24
N ASN A 382 -18.62 -7.63 -12.71
CA ASN A 382 -17.17 -7.67 -12.86
C ASN A 382 -16.70 -9.11 -13.02
N LYS A 383 -15.60 -9.32 -13.75
CA LYS A 383 -14.96 -10.64 -13.81
C LYS A 383 -14.42 -11.02 -12.43
N LYS A 384 -14.44 -12.31 -12.09
CA LYS A 384 -13.89 -12.82 -10.81
C LYS A 384 -12.47 -12.33 -10.54
N LEU A 385 -11.60 -12.38 -11.55
CA LEU A 385 -10.20 -11.94 -11.40
C LEU A 385 -10.07 -10.44 -11.17
N GLU A 386 -10.98 -9.61 -11.72
CA GLU A 386 -11.03 -8.18 -11.38
C GLU A 386 -11.41 -7.97 -9.92
N LEU A 387 -12.33 -8.76 -9.38
CA LEU A 387 -12.70 -8.65 -7.97
C LEU A 387 -11.56 -9.06 -7.03
N ILE A 388 -10.73 -10.03 -7.44
CA ILE A 388 -9.61 -10.54 -6.65
C ILE A 388 -8.39 -9.61 -6.73
N TYR A 389 -8.04 -9.12 -7.92
CA TYR A 389 -6.74 -8.48 -8.16
C TYR A 389 -6.79 -6.96 -8.30
N ASN A 390 -7.90 -6.38 -8.77
CA ASN A 390 -8.01 -4.94 -8.94
C ASN A 390 -8.29 -4.23 -7.59
N PRO A 391 -7.36 -3.40 -7.06
CA PRO A 391 -7.52 -2.73 -5.75
C PRO A 391 -8.76 -1.83 -5.63
N LYS A 392 -9.36 -1.44 -6.77
CA LYS A 392 -10.64 -0.72 -6.81
C LYS A 392 -11.80 -1.52 -6.23
N ASN A 393 -11.69 -2.85 -6.23
CA ASN A 393 -12.78 -3.75 -5.90
C ASN A 393 -12.70 -4.33 -4.50
N TYR A 394 -11.62 -4.10 -3.74
CA TYR A 394 -11.46 -4.61 -2.39
C TYR A 394 -10.80 -3.61 -1.44
N PHE A 395 -10.89 -3.91 -0.15
CA PHE A 395 -10.13 -3.30 0.93
C PHE A 395 -9.40 -4.38 1.73
N TYR A 396 -8.44 -3.95 2.54
CA TYR A 396 -7.70 -4.84 3.44
C TYR A 396 -8.16 -4.68 4.88
N PHE A 397 -8.29 -5.80 5.57
CA PHE A 397 -8.44 -5.84 7.03
C PHE A 397 -7.81 -7.14 7.56
N ASN A 398 -7.00 -7.04 8.62
CA ASN A 398 -6.36 -8.23 9.22
C ASN A 398 -5.63 -9.09 8.17
N ASP A 399 -4.86 -8.45 7.28
CA ASP A 399 -4.09 -9.08 6.18
C ASP A 399 -4.93 -9.91 5.18
N LEU A 400 -6.25 -9.70 5.14
CA LEU A 400 -7.16 -10.34 4.18
C LEU A 400 -7.82 -9.29 3.28
N LYS A 401 -8.07 -9.67 2.02
CA LYS A 401 -8.85 -8.85 1.08
C LYS A 401 -10.34 -9.11 1.26
N PHE A 402 -11.11 -8.03 1.31
CA PHE A 402 -12.57 -8.06 1.36
C PHE A 402 -13.12 -7.25 0.20
N ILE A 403 -14.17 -7.73 -0.46
CA ILE A 403 -14.88 -6.95 -1.48
C ILE A 403 -15.24 -5.58 -0.91
N SER A 404 -14.99 -4.54 -1.71
CA SER A 404 -15.23 -3.16 -1.31
C SER A 404 -16.69 -2.96 -0.95
N PHE A 405 -16.93 -2.09 0.02
CA PHE A 405 -18.27 -1.77 0.50
C PHE A 405 -19.20 -1.34 -0.66
N THR A 406 -18.66 -0.56 -1.60
CA THR A 406 -19.37 -0.12 -2.80
C THR A 406 -19.68 -1.27 -3.75
N GLN A 407 -18.77 -2.22 -3.95
CA GLN A 407 -19.03 -3.39 -4.80
C GLN A 407 -20.07 -4.32 -4.19
N LEU A 408 -20.00 -4.58 -2.89
CA LEU A 408 -21.02 -5.36 -2.19
C LEU A 408 -22.41 -4.69 -2.29
N TYR A 409 -22.47 -3.37 -2.12
CA TYR A 409 -23.73 -2.64 -2.24
C TYR A 409 -24.33 -2.76 -3.65
N LYS A 410 -23.50 -2.61 -4.69
CA LYS A 410 -23.93 -2.80 -6.08
C LYS A 410 -24.45 -4.22 -6.32
N MET A 411 -23.72 -5.23 -5.84
CA MET A 411 -24.14 -6.63 -5.92
C MET A 411 -25.51 -6.84 -5.27
N LYS A 412 -25.68 -6.41 -4.01
CA LYS A 412 -26.93 -6.55 -3.27
C LYS A 412 -28.09 -5.80 -3.92
N LYS A 413 -27.84 -4.63 -4.51
CA LYS A 413 -28.85 -3.91 -5.31
C LYS A 413 -29.26 -4.67 -6.57
N ASN A 414 -28.33 -5.34 -7.24
CA ASN A 414 -28.62 -6.10 -8.45
C ASN A 414 -29.38 -7.40 -8.12
N ARG A 415 -28.99 -8.09 -7.06
CA ARG A 415 -29.63 -9.34 -6.60
C ARG A 415 -31.02 -9.11 -5.98
N ALA A 416 -31.14 -8.04 -5.21
CA ALA A 416 -32.42 -7.52 -4.68
C ALA A 416 -33.26 -8.50 -3.84
N GLU A 417 -32.64 -9.44 -3.14
CA GLU A 417 -33.33 -10.29 -2.15
C GLU A 417 -33.96 -9.45 -1.03
N GLU A 418 -34.93 -10.01 -0.32
CA GLU A 418 -35.57 -9.31 0.81
C GLU A 418 -34.56 -8.85 1.87
N GLN A 419 -33.55 -9.68 2.15
CA GLN A 419 -32.45 -9.30 3.06
C GLN A 419 -31.57 -8.19 2.48
N ASP A 420 -31.31 -8.21 1.17
CA ASP A 420 -30.48 -7.20 0.50
C ASP A 420 -31.10 -5.81 0.57
N LYS A 421 -32.42 -5.70 0.50
CA LYS A 421 -33.13 -4.42 0.66
C LYS A 421 -32.86 -3.79 2.02
N SER A 422 -32.83 -4.61 3.08
CA SER A 422 -32.51 -4.16 4.44
C SER A 422 -31.03 -3.79 4.58
N ASP A 423 -30.14 -4.67 4.08
CA ASP A 423 -28.69 -4.44 4.08
C ASP A 423 -28.34 -3.14 3.32
N CYS A 424 -28.90 -2.92 2.13
CA CYS A 424 -28.68 -1.72 1.32
C CYS A 424 -29.07 -0.43 2.05
N LYS A 425 -30.20 -0.42 2.79
CA LYS A 425 -30.61 0.74 3.60
C LYS A 425 -29.60 1.06 4.69
N MET A 426 -29.04 0.04 5.35
CA MET A 426 -27.97 0.24 6.34
C MET A 426 -26.68 0.75 5.68
N MET A 427 -26.37 0.25 4.49
CA MET A 427 -25.17 0.64 3.74
C MET A 427 -25.23 2.08 3.21
N GLU A 428 -26.39 2.53 2.73
CA GLU A 428 -26.60 3.89 2.22
C GLU A 428 -26.18 4.96 3.22
N VAL A 429 -26.45 4.73 4.51
CA VAL A 429 -26.02 5.61 5.60
C VAL A 429 -24.51 5.84 5.59
N LEU A 430 -23.69 4.84 5.24
CA LEU A 430 -22.23 4.98 5.21
C LEU A 430 -21.70 5.47 3.85
N MET A 431 -22.46 5.28 2.76
CA MET A 431 -22.09 5.72 1.41
C MET A 431 -22.32 7.24 1.19
N GLU A 432 -23.38 7.83 1.74
CA GLU A 432 -23.82 9.23 1.48
C GLU A 432 -23.00 10.31 2.22
N ASN A 433 -21.71 10.09 2.43
CA ASN A 433 -20.82 11.00 3.17
C ASN A 433 -20.39 12.25 2.38
N LYS A 434 -21.31 12.99 1.74
CA LYS A 434 -21.02 14.29 1.11
C LYS A 434 -21.87 15.41 1.73
N GLY A 435 -21.25 16.29 2.52
CA GLY A 435 -21.79 17.60 2.92
C GLY A 435 -22.33 17.71 4.35
N PHE A 436 -23.52 17.14 4.63
CA PHE A 436 -24.26 17.40 5.89
C PHE A 436 -23.62 16.74 7.13
N LYS A 437 -22.97 15.59 6.93
CA LYS A 437 -22.26 14.86 8.01
C LYS A 437 -20.97 15.53 8.47
N THR A 438 -20.35 16.43 7.71
CA THR A 438 -19.11 17.10 8.16
C THR A 438 -19.35 17.93 9.43
N PHE A 439 -20.53 18.52 9.57
CA PHE A 439 -20.92 19.29 10.77
C PHE A 439 -21.29 18.37 11.94
N ILE A 440 -22.12 17.35 11.70
CA ILE A 440 -22.51 16.35 12.72
C ILE A 440 -21.31 15.54 13.20
N ASN A 441 -20.39 15.18 12.30
CA ASN A 441 -19.17 14.46 12.64
C ASN A 441 -18.23 15.32 13.47
N LYS A 442 -18.09 16.62 13.18
CA LYS A 442 -17.35 17.57 14.05
C LYS A 442 -17.97 17.64 15.45
N TRP A 443 -19.31 17.65 15.55
CA TRP A 443 -20.01 17.65 16.84
C TRP A 443 -19.87 16.33 17.60
N LYS A 444 -20.09 15.18 16.94
CA LYS A 444 -19.88 13.84 17.51
C LYS A 444 -18.43 13.61 17.91
N GLN A 445 -17.49 14.14 17.13
CA GLN A 445 -16.06 14.15 17.41
C GLN A 445 -15.76 14.95 18.68
N SER A 446 -16.29 16.17 18.81
CA SER A 446 -16.18 16.97 20.02
C SER A 446 -16.71 16.23 21.25
N LEU A 447 -17.89 15.60 21.15
CA LEU A 447 -18.48 14.81 22.24
C LEU A 447 -17.68 13.55 22.59
N TYR A 448 -17.26 12.77 21.60
CA TYR A 448 -16.46 11.56 21.80
C TYR A 448 -15.11 11.89 22.43
N TYR A 449 -14.43 12.91 21.92
CA TYR A 449 -13.14 13.36 22.43
C TYR A 449 -13.26 14.00 23.82
N GLY A 450 -14.34 14.73 24.08
CA GLY A 450 -14.71 15.21 25.41
C GLY A 450 -14.84 14.06 26.41
N LYS A 451 -15.55 12.98 26.04
CA LYS A 451 -15.66 11.78 26.89
C LYS A 451 -14.29 11.13 27.18
N ILE A 452 -13.43 10.99 26.18
CA ILE A 452 -12.09 10.42 26.38
C ILE A 452 -11.22 11.34 27.26
N LYS A 453 -11.23 12.66 27.02
CA LYS A 453 -10.50 13.64 27.83
C LYS A 453 -10.96 13.63 29.29
N ILE A 454 -12.27 13.65 29.53
CA ILE A 454 -12.84 13.56 30.88
C ILE A 454 -12.38 12.28 31.56
N LYS A 455 -12.43 11.14 30.86
CA LYS A 455 -11.94 9.86 31.37
C LYS A 455 -10.44 9.91 31.70
N ALA A 456 -9.61 10.52 30.85
CA ALA A 456 -8.18 10.66 31.11
C ALA A 456 -7.90 11.56 32.33
N ILE A 457 -8.62 12.67 32.47
CA ILE A 457 -8.54 13.57 33.64
C ILE A 457 -8.95 12.82 34.92
N LEU A 458 -10.06 12.07 34.88
CA LEU A 458 -10.52 11.24 35.99
C LEU A 458 -9.48 10.19 36.39
N ILE A 459 -8.88 9.50 35.42
CA ILE A 459 -7.82 8.52 35.69
C ILE A 459 -6.62 9.18 36.36
N LYS A 460 -6.16 10.33 35.84
CA LYS A 460 -5.05 11.08 36.44
C LYS A 460 -5.38 11.51 37.86
N PHE A 461 -6.54 12.16 38.07
CA PHE A 461 -7.00 12.59 39.39
C PHE A 461 -7.07 11.43 40.39
N LEU A 462 -7.69 10.30 40.00
CA LEU A 462 -7.79 9.11 40.83
C LEU A 462 -6.41 8.48 41.15
N THR A 463 -5.44 8.65 40.25
CA THR A 463 -4.05 8.18 40.46
C THR A 463 -3.33 9.08 41.45
N ASP A 464 -3.49 10.40 41.34
CA ASP A 464 -2.91 11.40 42.23
C ASP A 464 -3.41 11.23 43.68
N ILE A 465 -4.69 10.90 43.87
CA ILE A 465 -5.28 10.61 45.19
C ILE A 465 -5.17 9.13 45.62
N ARG A 466 -4.41 8.31 44.88
CA ARG A 466 -4.19 6.86 45.15
C ARG A 466 -5.45 5.99 45.22
N LEU A 467 -6.59 6.44 44.69
CA LEU A 467 -7.84 5.68 44.67
C LEU A 467 -8.04 4.86 43.38
N TYR A 468 -7.22 5.10 42.35
CA TYR A 468 -7.38 4.48 41.03
C TYR A 468 -7.53 2.95 41.08
N GLU A 469 -6.69 2.24 41.84
CA GLU A 469 -6.76 0.78 41.91
C GLU A 469 -8.02 0.26 42.62
N LEU A 470 -8.52 0.99 43.62
CA LEU A 470 -9.81 0.67 44.28
C LEU A 470 -10.98 0.89 43.31
N THR A 471 -11.03 2.05 42.64
CA THR A 471 -12.10 2.37 41.69
C THR A 471 -12.09 1.43 40.50
N LYS A 472 -10.91 1.03 40.01
CA LYS A 472 -10.73 0.07 38.93
C LYS A 472 -11.19 -1.34 39.33
N LYS A 473 -10.98 -1.77 40.57
CA LYS A 473 -11.53 -3.04 41.10
C LYS A 473 -13.05 -3.00 41.17
N ILE A 474 -13.63 -1.94 41.72
CA ILE A 474 -15.09 -1.75 41.80
C ILE A 474 -15.71 -1.71 40.40
N TYR A 475 -15.14 -0.94 39.49
CA TYR A 475 -15.61 -0.84 38.11
C TYR A 475 -15.58 -2.19 37.39
N LYS A 476 -14.52 -3.00 37.59
CA LYS A 476 -14.46 -4.37 37.03
C LYS A 476 -15.50 -5.32 37.64
N ALA A 477 -15.84 -5.13 38.92
CA ALA A 477 -16.85 -5.95 39.61
C ALA A 477 -18.28 -5.63 39.15
N ILE A 478 -18.57 -4.37 38.82
CA ILE A 478 -19.89 -3.90 38.34
C ILE A 478 -20.11 -4.26 36.86
N LYS A 479 -19.04 -4.46 36.10
CA LYS A 479 -19.09 -4.70 34.64
C LYS A 479 -18.96 -6.17 34.23
N LYS A 480 -18.87 -7.08 35.21
CA LYS A 480 -19.24 -8.49 35.04
C LYS A 480 -20.74 -8.60 35.17
#